data_AF-A0A7W0H563-F1
#
_entry.id   AF-A0A7W0H563-F1
#
_cell.length_a   1.000
_cell.length_b   1.000
_cell.length_c   1.000
_cell.angle_alpha   90.00
_cell.angle_beta   90.00
_cell.angle_gamma   90.00
#
_symmetry.space_group_name_H-M   'P 1'
#
loop_
_entity.id
_entity.type
_entity.pdbx_description
1 polymer ?
#
loop_
_entity_poly.entity_id
_entity_poly.type
_entity_poly.pdbx_seq_one_letter_code
_entity_poly.pdbx_strand_id
1 'polypeptide(L)' 'ELGDALRSSADAAAEGMRATVPLEARKGRASYLGPRSVGHQDPGATSSHMLLDVAANTFRRRRLSPV' A
#
# COMPACT_ATOMS: atom_id res chain seq x y z
N GLU A 1 -5.80 14.63 -13.49
CA GLU A 1 -4.36 14.79 -13.82
C GLU A 1 -3.52 13.66 -13.20
N LEU A 2 -2.25 13.48 -13.60
CA LEU A 2 -1.37 12.42 -13.06
C LEU A 2 -1.18 12.49 -11.54
N GLY A 3 -1.09 13.70 -10.98
CA GLY A 3 -0.96 13.90 -9.53
C GLY A 3 -2.15 13.36 -8.73
N ASP A 4 -3.37 13.58 -9.23
CA ASP A 4 -4.59 13.07 -8.61
C ASP A 4 -4.66 11.54 -8.73
N ALA A 5 -4.24 10.99 -9.86
CA ALA A 5 -4.17 9.54 -10.07
C ALA A 5 -3.18 8.87 -9.10
N LEU A 6 -2.00 9.46 -8.88
CA LEU A 6 -1.02 8.98 -7.91
C LEU A 6 -1.58 9.06 -6.49
N ARG A 7 -2.24 10.16 -6.13
CA ARG A 7 -2.85 10.32 -4.81
C ARG A 7 -3.97 9.30 -4.57
N SER A 8 -4.86 9.12 -5.55
CA SER A 8 -5.91 8.11 -5.49
C SER A 8 -5.34 6.70 -5.38
N SER A 9 -4.22 6.43 -6.06
CA SER A 9 -3.53 5.13 -5.97
C SER A 9 -2.94 4.88 -4.58
N ALA A 10 -2.32 5.91 -3.98
CA ALA A 10 -1.80 5.81 -2.62
C ALA A 10 -2.90 5.53 -1.59
N ASP A 11 -4.08 6.16 -1.75
CA ASP A 11 -5.23 5.96 -0.88
C ASP A 11 -5.85 4.56 -1.03
N ALA A 12 -6.03 4.11 -2.26
CA ALA A 12 -6.51 2.75 -2.54
C ALA A 12 -5.54 1.69 -2.00
N ALA A 13 -4.23 1.91 -2.11
CA ALA A 13 -3.23 1.01 -1.53
C ALA A 13 -3.23 1.05 0.01
N ALA A 14 -3.49 2.22 0.61
CA ALA A 14 -3.63 2.35 2.07
C ALA A 14 -4.83 1.54 2.58
N GLU A 15 -5.95 1.60 1.87
CA GLU A 15 -7.12 0.77 2.16
C GLU A 15 -6.84 -0.71 1.93
N GLY A 16 -6.25 -1.05 0.79
CA GLY A 16 -5.88 -2.42 0.43
C GLY A 16 -4.97 -3.08 1.47
N MET A 17 -3.94 -2.38 1.97
CA MET A 17 -3.08 -2.94 3.03
C MET A 17 -3.83 -3.16 4.34
N ARG A 18 -4.80 -2.31 4.71
CA ARG A 18 -5.61 -2.52 5.93
C ARG A 18 -6.58 -3.68 5.75
N ALA A 19 -7.13 -3.82 4.55
CA ALA A 19 -8.04 -4.90 4.19
C ALA A 19 -7.38 -6.29 4.20
N THR A 20 -6.03 -6.39 4.27
CA THR A 20 -5.38 -7.70 4.42
C THR A 20 -5.49 -8.28 5.82
N VAL A 21 -5.71 -7.45 6.85
CA VAL A 21 -5.75 -7.89 8.26
C VAL A 21 -6.70 -9.06 8.51
N PRO A 22 -7.97 -9.04 8.03
CA PRO A 22 -8.87 -10.17 8.25
C PRO A 22 -8.63 -11.38 7.32
N LEU A 23 -7.67 -11.33 6.40
CA LEU A 23 -7.48 -12.39 5.41
C LEU A 23 -6.59 -13.51 5.95
N GLU A 24 -6.95 -14.75 5.64
CA GLU A 24 -6.02 -15.89 5.76
C GLU A 24 -5.06 -15.90 4.56
N ALA A 25 -3.76 -15.90 4.84
CA ALA A 25 -2.73 -15.88 3.82
C ALA A 25 -2.70 -17.19 3.01
N ARG A 26 -2.89 -17.10 1.69
CA ARG A 26 -2.83 -18.26 0.77
C ARG A 26 -1.52 -18.36 -0.03
N LYS A 27 -0.64 -17.36 0.07
CA LYS A 27 0.63 -17.28 -0.65
C LYS A 27 1.74 -16.75 0.26
N GLY A 28 2.99 -17.03 -0.10
CA GLY A 28 4.19 -16.53 0.60
C GLY A 28 4.44 -17.22 1.94
N ARG A 29 5.38 -16.71 2.74
CA ARG A 29 5.77 -17.34 4.03
C ARG A 29 4.65 -17.30 5.07
N ALA A 30 3.76 -16.31 5.01
CA ALA A 30 2.63 -16.20 5.95
C ALA A 30 1.62 -17.34 5.78
N SER A 31 1.52 -17.96 4.59
CA SER A 31 0.61 -19.09 4.38
C SER A 31 0.99 -20.34 5.17
N TYR A 32 2.23 -20.44 5.65
CA TYR A 32 2.67 -21.55 6.51
C TYR A 32 1.99 -21.52 7.89
N LEU A 33 1.42 -20.37 8.28
CA LEU A 33 0.74 -20.18 9.57
C LEU A 33 -0.76 -20.52 9.50
N GLY A 34 -1.32 -20.71 8.31
CA GLY A 34 -2.74 -20.99 8.10
C GLY A 34 -3.63 -19.95 8.80
N PRO A 35 -4.65 -20.37 9.59
CA PRO A 35 -5.54 -19.48 10.31
C PRO A 35 -4.85 -18.48 11.25
N ARG A 36 -3.62 -18.77 11.71
CA ARG A 36 -2.85 -17.86 12.58
C ARG A 36 -2.33 -16.61 11.85
N SER A 37 -2.41 -16.57 10.52
CA SER A 37 -2.09 -15.38 9.74
C SER A 37 -3.16 -14.28 9.85
N VAL A 38 -4.43 -14.66 10.11
CA VAL A 38 -5.54 -13.73 10.30
C VAL A 38 -5.23 -12.79 11.48
N GLY A 39 -5.60 -11.52 11.34
CA GLY A 39 -5.31 -10.46 12.30
C GLY A 39 -3.98 -9.74 12.08
N HIS A 40 -3.19 -10.14 11.08
CA HIS A 40 -1.91 -9.52 10.77
C HIS A 40 -1.94 -8.84 9.39
N GLN A 41 -1.52 -7.59 9.33
CA GLN A 41 -1.36 -6.87 8.07
C GLN A 41 -0.24 -7.50 7.23
N ASP A 42 -0.45 -7.60 5.91
CA ASP A 42 0.55 -8.13 5.01
C ASP A 42 1.67 -7.09 4.77
N PRO A 43 2.94 -7.42 5.06
CA PRO A 43 4.04 -6.48 4.89
C PRO A 43 4.31 -6.11 3.41
N GLY A 44 3.95 -6.97 2.45
CA GLY A 44 4.08 -6.68 1.03
C GLY A 44 3.08 -5.62 0.56
N ALA A 45 1.83 -5.73 1.01
CA ALA A 45 0.79 -4.72 0.79
C ALA A 45 1.18 -3.38 1.43
N THR A 46 1.71 -3.39 2.65
CA THR A 46 2.22 -2.17 3.32
C THR A 46 3.36 -1.52 2.52
N SER A 47 4.31 -2.32 2.03
CA SER A 47 5.42 -1.80 1.21
C SER A 47 4.92 -1.17 -0.10
N SER A 48 3.91 -1.79 -0.72
CA SER A 48 3.29 -1.27 -1.95
C SER A 48 2.59 0.08 -1.70
N HIS A 49 1.88 0.22 -0.58
CA HIS A 49 1.31 1.52 -0.17
C HIS A 49 2.41 2.58 0.03
N MET A 50 3.49 2.24 0.74
CA MET A 50 4.61 3.17 0.96
C MET A 50 5.22 3.69 -0.35
N LEU A 51 5.41 2.82 -1.34
CA LEU A 51 5.93 3.22 -2.66
C LEU A 51 5.00 4.23 -3.36
N LEU A 52 3.69 3.96 -3.34
CA LEU A 52 2.69 4.84 -3.97
C LEU A 52 2.55 6.17 -3.22
N ASP A 53 2.58 6.14 -1.89
CA ASP A 53 2.53 7.37 -1.07
C ASP A 53 3.75 8.26 -1.32
N VAL A 54 4.95 7.68 -1.36
CA VAL A 54 6.17 8.42 -1.70
C VAL A 54 6.10 8.98 -3.13
N ALA A 55 5.61 8.20 -4.10
CA ALA A 55 5.45 8.67 -5.47
C ALA A 55 4.49 9.86 -5.57
N ALA A 56 3.31 9.79 -4.92
CA ALA A 56 2.34 10.87 -4.89
C ALA A 56 2.89 12.14 -4.21
N ASN A 57 3.54 11.97 -3.06
CA ASN A 57 4.13 13.08 -2.31
C ASN A 57 5.28 13.74 -3.08
N THR A 58 6.14 12.95 -3.72
CA THR A 58 7.27 13.45 -4.51
C THR A 58 6.81 14.19 -5.76
N PHE A 59 5.83 13.62 -6.48
CA PHE A 59 5.27 14.25 -7.68
C PHE A 59 4.64 15.61 -7.35
N ARG A 60 3.84 15.67 -6.27
CA ARG A 60 3.24 16.94 -5.80
C ARG A 60 4.31 17.97 -5.45
N ARG A 61 5.38 17.58 -4.74
CA ARG A 61 6.48 18.50 -4.39
C ARG A 61 7.19 19.06 -5.61
N ARG A 62 7.52 18.23 -6.61
CA ARG A 62 8.17 18.69 -7.86
C ARG A 62 7.29 19.64 -8.66
N ARG A 63 5.97 19.40 -8.70
CA ARG A 63 5.04 20.31 -9.39
C ARG A 63 4.94 21.69 -8.72
N LEU A 64 5.10 21.75 -7.40
CA LEU A 64 5.02 22.99 -6.61
C LEU A 64 6.36 23.72 -6.47
N SER A 65 7.48 23.07 -6.80
CA SER A 65 8.81 23.65 -6.77
C SER A 65 9.39 23.69 -8.19
N PRO A 66 9.09 24.73 -8.98
CA PRO A 66 9.70 24.94 -10.28
C PRO A 66 11.11 25.49 -10.04
N VAL A 67 12.06 24.58 -9.79
CA VAL A 67 13.49 24.88 -9.90
C VAL A 67 14.00 24.12 -11.10
#